data_AF-A0A7C7GXT8-F1
#
_entry.id   AF-A0A7C7GXT8-F1
#
_cell.length_a   1.000
_cell.length_b   1.000
_cell.length_c   1.000
_cell.angle_alpha   90.00
_cell.angle_beta   90.00
_cell.angle_gamma   90.00
#
_symmetry.space_group_name_H-M   'P 1'
#
loop_
_entity.id
_entity.type
_entity.pdbx_description
1 polymer ?
#
loop_
_entity_poly.entity_id
_entity_poly.type
_entity_poly.pdbx_seq_one_letter_code
_entity_poly.pdbx_strand_id
1 'polypeptide(L)'
;MIRLSQVSEAENDIRRLLAMTWRTWGNEPLDASSITRTWSLDLGWLAPTDAEILLTKLLAKGWLISKNDMLSTNAVLDDVSVPLGWFPRTTVLEEPPTCPQNNNESRNISKSDNSISKETASSTTTVVKPEKGDNKPPNSESIPTITKSIVNDAGQKSFNVPALLQIISKESNLARQEVMRRAQRKRKSLGHITAWMALILVARELKIDIDNLIPSDEKN
;
A
#
# COMPACT_ATOMS: atom_id res chain seq x y z
N MET A 1 -21.21 21.21 -34.30
CA MET A 1 -20.20 20.20 -34.66
C MET A 1 -19.22 20.11 -33.49
N ILE A 2 -19.42 19.17 -32.58
CA ILE A 2 -18.57 18.97 -31.40
C ILE A 2 -18.00 17.56 -31.53
N ARG A 3 -16.68 17.44 -31.78
CA ARG A 3 -15.98 16.17 -31.62
C ARG A 3 -16.03 15.84 -30.13
N LEU A 4 -16.90 14.90 -29.73
CA LEU A 4 -16.68 14.16 -28.50
C LEU A 4 -15.35 13.43 -28.71
N SER A 5 -14.29 13.91 -28.07
CA SER A 5 -13.03 13.21 -27.95
C SER A 5 -13.36 11.84 -27.37
N GLN A 6 -13.31 10.78 -28.19
CA GLN A 6 -13.34 9.43 -27.65
C GLN A 6 -12.09 9.30 -26.78
N VAL A 7 -12.26 9.40 -25.45
CA VAL A 7 -11.17 9.16 -24.50
C VAL A 7 -10.73 7.72 -24.73
N SER A 8 -9.47 7.55 -25.14
CA SER A 8 -8.95 6.22 -25.47
C SER A 8 -9.02 5.32 -24.23
N GLU A 9 -9.27 4.02 -24.43
CA GLU A 9 -9.25 3.05 -23.32
C GLU A 9 -7.90 3.07 -22.60
N ALA A 10 -6.80 3.29 -23.32
CA ALA A 10 -5.48 3.45 -22.75
C ALA A 10 -5.36 4.69 -21.84
N GLU A 11 -6.01 5.80 -22.19
CA GLU A 11 -6.04 6.98 -21.34
C GLU A 11 -6.84 6.72 -20.06
N ASN A 12 -7.96 6.01 -20.19
CA ASN A 12 -8.75 5.61 -19.03
C ASN A 12 -7.95 4.70 -18.09
N ASP A 13 -7.09 3.83 -18.61
CA ASP A 13 -6.23 2.98 -17.79
C ASP A 13 -5.18 3.78 -17.01
N ILE A 14 -4.54 4.78 -17.63
CA ILE A 14 -3.64 5.68 -16.91
C ILE A 14 -4.40 6.49 -15.87
N ARG A 15 -5.61 6.96 -16.18
CA ARG A 15 -6.48 7.63 -15.20
C ARG A 15 -6.81 6.71 -14.02
N ARG A 16 -7.10 5.43 -14.25
CA ARG A 16 -7.36 4.44 -13.18
C ARG A 16 -6.13 4.17 -12.34
N LEU A 17 -4.95 4.06 -12.97
CA LEU A 17 -3.67 3.94 -12.28
C LEU A 17 -3.45 5.12 -11.33
N LEU A 18 -3.62 6.35 -11.83
CA LEU A 18 -3.45 7.57 -11.04
C LEU A 18 -4.55 7.72 -9.96
N ALA A 19 -5.79 7.35 -10.26
CA ALA A 19 -6.86 7.34 -9.26
C ALA A 19 -6.57 6.33 -8.13
N MET A 20 -5.98 5.18 -8.46
CA MET A 20 -5.58 4.17 -7.47
C MET A 20 -4.40 4.61 -6.62
N THR A 21 -3.43 5.32 -7.19
CA THR A 21 -2.37 5.92 -6.37
C THR A 21 -2.97 6.96 -5.46
N TRP A 22 -3.57 8.03 -5.97
CA TRP A 22 -4.05 9.13 -5.12
C TRP A 22 -5.25 8.76 -4.21
N ARG A 23 -5.80 7.55 -4.30
CA ARG A 23 -6.90 7.08 -3.45
C ARG A 23 -6.62 7.22 -1.95
N THR A 24 -5.38 6.95 -1.53
CA THR A 24 -5.00 7.00 -0.11
C THR A 24 -4.50 8.37 0.35
N TRP A 25 -4.13 9.25 -0.59
CA TRP A 25 -3.52 10.56 -0.31
C TRP A 25 -4.41 11.76 -0.70
N GLY A 26 -5.52 11.54 -1.40
CA GLY A 26 -6.44 12.60 -1.83
C GLY A 26 -5.83 13.49 -2.91
N ASN A 27 -5.84 14.81 -2.71
CA ASN A 27 -5.24 15.79 -3.62
C ASN A 27 -3.87 16.30 -3.14
N GLU A 28 -3.26 15.59 -2.20
CA GLU A 28 -1.92 15.93 -1.71
C GLU A 28 -0.86 15.58 -2.78
N PRO A 29 0.12 16.46 -3.02
CA PRO A 29 1.22 16.13 -3.92
C PRO A 29 2.12 15.06 -3.28
N LEU A 30 2.70 14.17 -4.08
CA LEU A 30 3.54 13.05 -3.61
C LEU A 30 4.96 13.17 -4.14
N ASP A 31 5.94 12.69 -3.38
CA ASP A 31 7.29 12.54 -3.90
C ASP A 31 7.39 11.35 -4.89
N ALA A 32 8.41 11.39 -5.74
CA ALA A 32 8.69 10.32 -6.69
C ALA A 32 8.87 8.96 -6.00
N SER A 33 9.49 8.94 -4.82
CA SER A 33 9.77 7.69 -4.11
C SER A 33 8.50 7.05 -3.56
N SER A 34 7.53 7.82 -3.05
CA SER A 34 6.24 7.26 -2.64
C SER A 34 5.49 6.67 -3.82
N ILE A 35 5.44 7.34 -4.98
CA ILE A 35 4.74 6.81 -6.16
C ILE A 35 5.39 5.51 -6.65
N THR A 36 6.72 5.48 -6.76
CA THR A 36 7.47 4.28 -7.15
C THR A 36 7.23 3.14 -6.15
N ARG A 37 7.24 3.43 -4.85
CA ARG A 37 6.94 2.46 -3.79
C ARG A 37 5.50 1.95 -3.88
N THR A 38 4.53 2.82 -4.17
CA THR A 38 3.14 2.40 -4.32
C THR A 38 2.97 1.40 -5.46
N TRP A 39 3.56 1.67 -6.63
CA TRP A 39 3.46 0.77 -7.77
C TRP A 39 4.23 -0.54 -7.59
N SER A 40 5.39 -0.50 -6.92
CA SER A 40 6.27 -1.67 -6.81
C SER A 40 6.07 -2.52 -5.56
N LEU A 41 5.66 -1.91 -4.45
CA LEU A 41 5.53 -2.59 -3.16
C LEU A 41 4.08 -2.73 -2.74
N ASP A 42 3.33 -1.63 -2.69
CA ASP A 42 1.97 -1.64 -2.13
C ASP A 42 0.98 -2.34 -3.08
N LEU A 43 1.08 -2.05 -4.38
CA LEU A 43 0.25 -2.67 -5.42
C LEU A 43 0.91 -3.91 -6.05
N GLY A 44 2.25 -3.95 -6.07
CA GLY A 44 3.01 -5.06 -6.64
C GLY A 44 2.81 -5.24 -8.15
N TRP A 45 2.53 -4.16 -8.88
CA TRP A 45 2.24 -4.20 -10.33
C TRP A 45 3.51 -4.11 -11.19
N LEU A 46 4.57 -3.49 -10.68
CA LEU A 46 5.82 -3.22 -11.39
C LEU A 46 7.03 -3.58 -10.52
N ALA A 47 8.17 -3.87 -11.12
CA ALA A 47 9.43 -3.84 -10.38
C ALA A 47 9.79 -2.39 -9.99
N PRO A 48 10.62 -2.15 -8.94
CA PRO A 48 11.03 -0.80 -8.56
C PRO A 48 11.63 0.01 -9.72
N THR A 49 12.47 -0.62 -10.54
CA THR A 49 13.07 0.02 -11.73
C THR A 49 12.04 0.37 -12.80
N ASP A 50 11.10 -0.54 -13.07
CA ASP A 50 10.05 -0.30 -14.06
C ASP A 50 9.09 0.81 -13.63
N ALA A 51 8.83 0.92 -12.33
CA ALA A 51 8.02 1.99 -11.75
C ALA A 51 8.68 3.37 -11.93
N GLU A 52 9.99 3.49 -11.75
CA GLU A 52 10.73 4.74 -12.03
C GLU A 52 10.72 5.10 -13.52
N ILE A 53 10.88 4.11 -14.39
CA ILE A 53 10.81 4.29 -15.84
C ILE A 53 9.40 4.78 -16.25
N LEU A 54 8.35 4.15 -15.71
CA LEU A 54 6.97 4.57 -15.95
C LEU A 54 6.73 5.99 -15.44
N LEU A 55 7.24 6.34 -14.25
CA LEU A 55 7.10 7.68 -13.68
C LEU A 55 7.68 8.73 -14.63
N THR A 56 8.88 8.48 -15.14
CA THR A 56 9.57 9.36 -16.09
C THR A 56 8.78 9.49 -17.40
N LYS A 57 8.22 8.38 -17.91
CA LYS A 57 7.35 8.39 -19.09
C LYS A 57 6.08 9.19 -18.86
N LEU A 58 5.43 9.05 -17.70
CA LEU A 58 4.21 9.79 -17.36
C LEU A 58 4.47 11.30 -17.20
N LEU A 59 5.61 11.68 -16.65
CA LEU A 59 6.07 13.07 -16.60
C LEU A 59 6.28 13.63 -18.03
N ALA A 60 6.99 12.88 -18.88
CA ALA A 60 7.24 13.27 -20.27
C ALA A 60 5.95 13.36 -21.12
N LYS A 61 4.95 12.53 -20.81
CA LYS A 61 3.64 12.52 -21.48
C LYS A 61 2.63 13.51 -20.88
N GLY A 62 3.02 14.27 -19.86
CA GLY A 62 2.22 15.34 -19.25
C GLY A 62 1.09 14.84 -18.35
N TRP A 63 1.16 13.60 -17.85
CA TRP A 63 0.21 13.07 -16.86
C TRP A 63 0.49 13.57 -15.45
N LEU A 64 1.78 13.78 -15.16
CA LEU A 64 2.25 14.27 -13.88
C LEU A 64 2.91 15.65 -14.07
N ILE A 65 2.75 16.50 -13.08
CA ILE A 65 3.38 17.83 -13.01
C ILE A 65 4.29 17.82 -11.79
N SER A 66 5.53 18.25 -11.98
CA SER A 66 6.48 18.47 -10.87
C SER A 66 6.40 19.91 -10.40
N LYS A 67 6.08 20.11 -9.11
CA LYS A 67 6.09 21.40 -8.41
C LYS A 67 6.82 21.24 -7.09
N ASN A 68 7.93 21.96 -6.93
CA ASN A 68 8.76 21.94 -5.71
C ASN A 68 9.16 20.51 -5.26
N ASP A 69 9.69 19.70 -6.18
CA ASP A 69 10.02 18.26 -5.96
C ASP A 69 8.84 17.34 -5.58
N MET A 70 7.61 17.86 -5.58
CA MET A 70 6.42 17.05 -5.38
C MET A 70 5.63 16.94 -6.69
N LEU A 71 5.08 15.75 -6.93
CA LEU A 71 4.35 15.36 -8.12
C LEU A 71 2.86 15.43 -7.85
N SER A 72 2.14 16.06 -8.78
CA SER A 72 0.67 16.13 -8.78
C SER A 72 0.14 15.61 -10.11
N THR A 73 -1.12 15.20 -10.12
CA THR A 73 -1.78 14.74 -11.34
C THR A 73 -2.26 15.94 -12.16
N ASN A 74 -2.05 15.89 -13.47
CA ASN A 74 -2.62 16.86 -14.41
C ASN A 74 -4.05 16.49 -14.83
N ALA A 75 -4.44 15.22 -14.62
CA ALA A 75 -5.75 14.71 -14.97
C ALA A 75 -6.74 14.87 -13.81
N VAL A 76 -7.97 15.26 -14.13
CA VAL A 76 -9.09 15.19 -13.19
C VAL A 76 -9.42 13.72 -12.91
N LEU A 77 -9.35 13.32 -11.63
CA LEU A 77 -9.51 11.93 -11.20
C LEU A 77 -10.88 11.63 -10.55
N ASP A 78 -11.70 12.64 -10.27
CA ASP A 78 -12.92 12.51 -9.46
C ASP A 78 -13.97 11.57 -10.09
N ASP A 79 -14.02 11.50 -11.42
CA ASP A 79 -15.01 10.69 -12.16
C ASP A 79 -14.51 9.29 -12.55
N VAL A 80 -13.31 8.90 -12.10
CA VAL A 80 -12.68 7.66 -12.57
C VAL A 80 -13.15 6.46 -11.74
N SER A 81 -14.09 5.69 -12.30
CA SER A 81 -14.51 4.41 -11.72
C SER A 81 -13.47 3.32 -11.97
N VAL A 82 -12.87 2.79 -10.90
CA VAL A 82 -11.95 1.64 -10.91
C VAL A 82 -12.69 0.40 -10.41
N PRO A 83 -12.93 -0.63 -11.26
CA PRO A 83 -13.61 -1.84 -10.80
C PRO A 83 -12.75 -2.64 -9.83
N LEU A 84 -13.39 -3.39 -8.93
CA LEU A 84 -12.69 -4.26 -7.99
C LEU A 84 -11.89 -5.32 -8.77
N GLY A 85 -10.61 -5.47 -8.42
CA GLY A 85 -9.70 -6.41 -9.10
C GLY A 85 -9.19 -5.92 -10.46
N TRP A 86 -9.38 -4.64 -10.79
CA TRP A 86 -8.76 -4.05 -11.97
C TRP A 86 -7.22 -4.11 -11.87
N PHE A 87 -6.58 -4.46 -12.99
CA PHE A 87 -5.14 -4.49 -13.15
C PHE A 87 -4.75 -3.72 -14.41
N PRO A 88 -3.66 -2.93 -14.38
CA PRO A 88 -3.22 -2.17 -15.54
C PRO A 88 -2.72 -3.08 -16.67
N ARG A 89 -3.08 -2.76 -17.91
CA ARG A 89 -2.53 -3.45 -19.08
C ARG A 89 -1.05 -3.14 -19.23
N THR A 90 -0.22 -4.17 -19.30
CA THR A 90 1.25 -4.05 -19.39
C THR A 90 1.68 -3.19 -20.58
N THR A 91 1.00 -3.33 -21.72
CA THR A 91 1.26 -2.53 -22.94
C THR A 91 1.06 -1.03 -22.72
N VAL A 92 0.09 -0.64 -21.89
CA VAL A 92 -0.22 0.76 -21.58
C VAL A 92 0.79 1.33 -20.59
N LEU A 93 1.33 0.51 -19.68
CA LEU A 93 2.41 0.93 -18.78
C LEU A 93 3.73 1.07 -19.52
N GLU A 94 4.01 0.18 -20.46
CA GLU A 94 5.23 0.23 -21.26
C GLU A 94 5.22 1.45 -22.18
N GLU A 95 4.09 1.76 -22.80
CA GLU A 95 3.92 2.92 -23.67
C GLU A 95 2.66 3.74 -23.30
N PRO A 96 2.76 4.64 -22.31
CA PRO A 96 1.62 5.43 -21.90
C PRO A 96 1.21 6.43 -23.00
N PRO A 97 -0.11 6.61 -23.24
CA PRO A 97 -0.62 7.62 -24.16
C PRO A 97 -0.27 9.04 -23.68
N THR A 98 -0.32 10.02 -24.57
CA THR A 98 -0.15 11.43 -24.18
C THR A 98 -1.40 11.91 -23.43
N CYS A 99 -1.21 12.71 -22.37
CA CYS A 99 -2.34 13.25 -21.59
C CYS A 99 -3.22 14.15 -22.49
N PRO A 100 -4.57 13.98 -22.47
CA PRO A 100 -5.48 14.76 -23.32
C PRO A 100 -5.71 16.20 -22.85
N GLN A 101 -4.90 16.75 -21.94
CA GLN A 101 -5.07 18.09 -21.38
C GLN A 101 -4.30 19.18 -22.14
N ASN A 102 -4.97 20.33 -22.25
CA ASN A 102 -4.65 21.51 -23.05
C ASN A 102 -3.32 22.18 -22.66
N ASN A 103 -2.61 22.67 -23.69
CA ASN A 103 -1.45 23.56 -23.62
C ASN A 103 -1.44 24.47 -22.38
N ASN A 104 -0.45 24.29 -21.51
CA ASN A 104 0.42 25.36 -21.01
C ASN A 104 1.66 24.70 -20.38
N GLU A 105 2.84 25.20 -20.76
CA GLU A 105 4.20 24.79 -20.34
C GLU A 105 4.86 23.62 -21.11
N SER A 106 5.17 23.90 -22.38
CA SER A 106 6.40 23.35 -22.98
C SER A 106 7.63 24.06 -22.38
N ARG A 107 8.62 23.32 -21.86
CA ARG A 107 9.98 23.17 -22.46
C ARG A 107 11.08 22.75 -21.48
N ASN A 108 11.95 21.89 -22.03
CA ASN A 108 13.36 21.60 -21.71
C ASN A 108 13.57 20.67 -20.51
N ILE A 109 14.26 19.54 -20.62
CA ILE A 109 15.66 19.37 -21.05
C ILE A 109 15.78 18.02 -21.81
N SER A 110 16.06 18.08 -23.12
CA SER A 110 17.36 17.83 -23.77
C SER A 110 17.76 16.35 -23.88
N LYS A 111 17.72 15.92 -25.14
CA LYS A 111 18.36 14.73 -25.70
C LYS A 111 19.85 14.70 -25.38
N SER A 112 20.35 13.48 -25.14
CA SER A 112 21.74 13.12 -25.39
C SER A 112 21.75 11.67 -25.85
N ASP A 113 21.92 11.49 -27.16
CA ASP A 113 22.21 10.22 -27.82
C ASP A 113 23.69 9.82 -27.64
N ASN A 114 23.97 8.58 -28.06
CA ASN A 114 25.25 7.88 -28.29
C ASN A 114 25.94 7.24 -27.08
N SER A 115 26.50 6.02 -27.16
CA SER A 115 26.47 4.94 -28.15
C SER A 115 27.27 3.74 -27.61
N ILE A 116 26.73 2.53 -27.76
CA ILE A 116 27.36 1.25 -28.18
C ILE A 116 28.74 0.85 -27.60
N SER A 117 28.77 -0.31 -26.94
CA SER A 117 29.60 -1.52 -27.25
C SER A 117 29.41 -2.55 -26.11
N LYS A 118 28.73 -3.69 -26.34
CA LYS A 118 29.19 -4.98 -26.90
C LYS A 118 30.00 -5.86 -25.92
N GLU A 119 29.63 -7.15 -25.97
CA GLU A 119 30.31 -8.38 -25.52
C GLU A 119 30.07 -8.81 -24.06
N THR A 120 29.33 -9.89 -23.77
CA THR A 120 29.50 -11.34 -24.06
C THR A 120 30.46 -12.03 -23.08
N ALA A 121 29.90 -12.71 -22.08
CA ALA A 121 30.29 -14.03 -21.52
C ALA A 121 29.59 -14.19 -20.16
N SER A 122 28.57 -15.04 -20.05
CA SER A 122 28.69 -16.47 -19.74
C SER A 122 29.21 -16.75 -18.33
N SER A 123 28.29 -17.12 -17.42
CA SER A 123 28.49 -18.21 -16.45
C SER A 123 27.17 -18.56 -15.73
N THR A 124 26.62 -19.69 -16.16
CA THR A 124 26.15 -20.80 -15.31
C THR A 124 24.82 -20.66 -14.56
N THR A 125 23.80 -21.17 -15.26
CA THR A 125 22.60 -21.88 -14.77
C THR A 125 22.85 -22.80 -13.57
N THR A 126 22.09 -22.60 -12.49
CA THR A 126 21.78 -23.60 -11.46
C THR A 126 20.33 -24.04 -11.61
N VAL A 127 20.09 -25.32 -11.88
CA VAL A 127 18.76 -25.95 -11.96
C VAL A 127 18.81 -27.32 -11.25
N VAL A 128 18.08 -27.39 -10.11
CA VAL A 128 17.17 -28.46 -9.63
C VAL A 128 17.69 -29.70 -8.84
N LYS A 129 17.18 -29.76 -7.57
CA LYS A 129 16.60 -30.83 -6.70
C LYS A 129 16.56 -32.30 -7.21
N PRO A 130 16.50 -33.39 -6.36
CA PRO A 130 15.41 -33.72 -5.39
C PRO A 130 15.82 -34.42 -4.04
N GLU A 131 15.12 -34.20 -2.90
CA GLU A 131 14.30 -35.16 -2.06
C GLU A 131 15.05 -36.37 -1.42
N LYS A 132 14.97 -36.73 -0.12
CA LYS A 132 13.80 -37.14 0.73
C LYS A 132 14.25 -37.62 2.16
N GLY A 133 13.36 -37.55 3.18
CA GLY A 133 13.39 -38.29 4.48
C GLY A 133 14.19 -37.62 5.62
N ASP A 134 13.77 -37.51 6.90
CA ASP A 134 12.86 -38.33 7.71
C ASP A 134 12.49 -37.64 9.07
N ASN A 135 11.27 -37.95 9.56
CA ASN A 135 10.80 -38.07 10.96
C ASN A 135 10.48 -36.84 11.88
N LYS A 136 9.34 -36.99 12.59
CA LYS A 136 8.56 -36.06 13.46
C LYS A 136 8.59 -36.59 14.94
N PRO A 137 7.85 -35.98 15.90
CA PRO A 137 8.10 -34.89 16.90
C PRO A 137 8.35 -35.50 18.35
N PRO A 138 8.17 -34.83 19.53
CA PRO A 138 7.68 -33.47 19.83
C PRO A 138 8.50 -32.66 20.86
N ASN A 139 8.50 -31.33 20.71
CA ASN A 139 8.94 -30.42 21.78
C ASN A 139 7.75 -29.63 22.32
N SER A 140 7.64 -29.71 23.63
CA SER A 140 6.88 -28.91 24.58
C SER A 140 6.88 -27.40 24.31
N GLU A 141 5.74 -26.82 24.63
CA GLU A 141 5.54 -25.48 25.23
C GLU A 141 6.70 -24.49 25.12
N SER A 142 6.50 -23.45 24.31
CA SER A 142 7.15 -22.18 24.54
C SER A 142 6.20 -21.04 24.18
N ILE A 143 5.75 -20.36 25.23
CA ILE A 143 5.23 -18.99 25.18
C ILE A 143 6.44 -18.08 24.92
N PRO A 144 6.48 -17.26 23.86
CA PRO A 144 7.40 -16.14 23.81
C PRO A 144 6.62 -14.86 24.10
N THR A 145 6.77 -14.44 25.35
CA THR A 145 6.87 -13.05 25.79
C THR A 145 7.31 -12.09 24.68
N ILE A 146 6.45 -11.14 24.30
CA ILE A 146 6.88 -9.87 23.70
C ILE A 146 6.31 -8.76 24.55
N THR A 147 7.01 -8.52 25.65
CA THR A 147 7.05 -7.24 26.36
C THR A 147 8.12 -6.41 25.67
N LYS A 148 7.73 -5.38 24.91
CA LYS A 148 8.53 -4.18 24.64
C LYS A 148 7.62 -3.15 24.01
N SER A 149 7.45 -2.05 24.73
CA SER A 149 6.83 -0.83 24.24
C SER A 149 7.55 -0.39 22.96
N ILE A 150 6.80 -0.29 21.87
CA ILE A 150 7.23 0.49 20.71
C ILE A 150 6.54 1.85 20.88
N VAL A 151 7.33 2.82 21.34
CA VAL A 151 7.00 4.24 21.22
C VAL A 151 7.24 4.59 19.75
N ASN A 152 6.19 4.93 19.02
CA ASN A 152 6.30 5.62 17.74
C ASN A 152 5.63 6.98 17.89
N ASP A 153 6.45 8.00 17.64
CA ASP A 153 6.11 9.40 17.40
C ASP A 153 5.05 9.55 16.29
N ALA A 154 4.31 10.65 16.30
CA ALA A 154 3.05 10.98 15.61
C ALA A 154 1.75 10.61 16.34
N GLY A 155 1.44 11.28 17.46
CA GLY A 155 0.06 11.50 17.94
C GLY A 155 -0.82 10.27 18.24
N GLN A 156 -0.27 9.06 18.29
CA GLN A 156 -1.04 7.84 18.52
C GLN A 156 -1.22 7.60 20.01
N LYS A 157 -2.49 7.58 20.46
CA LYS A 157 -2.88 7.19 21.81
C LYS A 157 -2.24 5.83 22.16
N SER A 158 -1.44 5.80 23.23
CA SER A 158 -0.73 4.60 23.66
C SER A 158 -1.70 3.65 24.38
N PHE A 159 -2.22 2.66 23.67
CA PHE A 159 -3.14 1.68 24.26
C PHE A 159 -2.39 0.55 24.97
N ASN A 160 -2.66 0.38 26.27
CA ASN A 160 -2.15 -0.75 27.05
C ASN A 160 -2.93 -2.04 26.72
N VAL A 161 -2.31 -2.93 25.94
CA VAL A 161 -2.92 -4.20 25.48
C VAL A 161 -3.35 -5.12 26.65
N PRO A 162 -2.53 -5.34 27.70
CA PRO A 162 -2.95 -6.13 28.86
C PRO A 162 -4.17 -5.58 29.61
N ALA A 163 -4.21 -4.26 29.84
CA ALA A 163 -5.32 -3.60 30.52
C ALA A 163 -6.62 -3.72 29.72
N LEU A 164 -6.55 -3.47 28.41
CA LEU A 164 -7.68 -3.60 27.50
C LEU A 164 -8.25 -5.02 27.50
N LEU A 165 -7.38 -6.02 27.47
CA LEU A 165 -7.75 -7.43 27.55
C LEU A 165 -8.40 -7.79 28.90
N GLN A 166 -7.95 -7.20 30.01
CA GLN A 166 -8.55 -7.42 31.32
C GLN A 166 -9.95 -6.79 31.43
N ILE A 167 -10.13 -5.56 30.94
CA ILE A 167 -11.43 -4.88 30.95
C ILE A 167 -12.43 -5.66 30.08
N ILE A 168 -12.05 -6.03 28.86
CA ILE A 168 -12.94 -6.79 27.95
C ILE A 168 -13.31 -8.14 28.57
N SER A 169 -12.38 -8.85 29.20
CA SER A 169 -12.66 -10.13 29.87
C SER A 169 -13.67 -9.97 31.01
N LYS A 170 -13.56 -8.89 31.80
CA LYS A 170 -14.48 -8.58 32.89
C LYS A 170 -15.87 -8.23 32.38
N GLU A 171 -15.98 -7.35 31.38
CA GLU A 171 -17.25 -6.87 30.84
C GLU A 171 -17.98 -7.93 30.00
N SER A 172 -17.25 -8.77 29.26
CA SER A 172 -17.87 -9.80 28.42
C SER A 172 -18.22 -11.10 29.16
N ASN A 173 -17.79 -11.26 30.42
CA ASN A 173 -17.87 -12.53 31.15
C ASN A 173 -17.20 -13.70 30.39
N LEU A 174 -16.16 -13.40 29.60
CA LEU A 174 -15.34 -14.39 28.89
C LEU A 174 -13.98 -14.50 29.56
N ALA A 175 -13.43 -15.71 29.56
CA ALA A 175 -12.04 -15.94 29.96
C ALA A 175 -11.09 -15.13 29.07
N ARG A 176 -10.05 -14.56 29.68
CA ARG A 176 -8.99 -13.80 29.01
C ARG A 176 -8.42 -14.51 27.77
N GLN A 177 -8.26 -15.83 27.85
CA GLN A 177 -7.75 -16.67 26.76
C GLN A 177 -8.68 -16.68 25.54
N GLU A 178 -10.01 -16.70 25.76
CA GLU A 178 -10.97 -16.67 24.65
C GLU A 178 -11.00 -15.29 23.98
N VAL A 179 -10.93 -14.20 24.75
CA VAL A 179 -10.83 -12.83 24.20
C VAL A 179 -9.56 -12.69 23.36
N MET A 180 -8.42 -13.16 23.88
CA MET A 180 -7.14 -13.16 23.16
C MET A 180 -7.20 -14.01 21.88
N ARG A 181 -7.84 -15.19 21.93
CA ARG A 181 -8.01 -16.04 20.76
C ARG A 181 -8.89 -15.38 19.70
N ARG A 182 -9.97 -14.69 20.10
CA ARG A 182 -10.82 -13.89 19.19
C ARG A 182 -10.04 -12.75 18.56
N ALA A 183 -9.26 -12.01 19.35
CA ALA A 183 -8.41 -10.94 18.83
C ALA A 183 -7.38 -11.50 17.85
N GLN A 184 -6.75 -12.64 18.15
CA GLN A 184 -5.80 -13.29 17.26
C GLN A 184 -6.44 -13.77 15.96
N ARG A 185 -7.68 -14.26 15.99
CA ARG A 185 -8.44 -14.59 14.77
C ARG A 185 -8.69 -13.36 13.91
N LYS A 186 -9.07 -12.22 14.52
CA LYS A 186 -9.21 -10.94 13.79
C LYS A 186 -7.88 -10.51 13.17
N ARG A 187 -6.77 -10.60 13.91
CA ARG A 187 -5.44 -10.30 13.37
C ARG A 187 -5.11 -11.15 12.15
N LYS A 188 -5.38 -12.46 12.21
CA LYS A 188 -5.13 -13.38 11.10
C LYS A 188 -6.01 -13.10 9.87
N SER A 189 -7.27 -12.70 10.06
CA SER A 189 -8.18 -12.42 8.94
C SER A 189 -7.96 -11.04 8.31
N LEU A 190 -7.51 -10.05 9.09
CA LEU A 190 -7.34 -8.66 8.65
C LEU A 190 -5.89 -8.33 8.25
N GLY A 191 -4.92 -9.22 8.49
CA GLY A 191 -3.53 -9.07 8.06
C GLY A 191 -2.72 -8.09 8.94
N HIS A 192 -2.85 -6.79 8.70
CA HIS A 192 -2.00 -5.75 9.29
C HIS A 192 -2.74 -4.88 10.31
N ILE A 193 -3.23 -5.49 11.40
CA ILE A 193 -3.81 -4.74 12.53
C ILE A 193 -3.02 -4.95 13.83
N THR A 194 -2.93 -3.89 14.63
CA THR A 194 -2.24 -3.91 15.93
C THR A 194 -3.05 -4.73 16.96
N ALA A 195 -2.38 -5.21 18.01
CA ALA A 195 -3.02 -6.03 19.06
C ALA A 195 -4.17 -5.29 19.74
N TRP A 196 -3.97 -4.00 20.05
CA TRP A 196 -4.98 -3.17 20.71
C TRP A 196 -6.19 -2.93 19.79
N MET A 197 -5.97 -2.68 18.50
CA MET A 197 -7.06 -2.50 17.54
C MET A 197 -7.87 -3.79 17.39
N ALA A 198 -7.21 -4.95 17.35
CA ALA A 198 -7.89 -6.23 17.32
C ALA A 198 -8.77 -6.47 18.57
N LEU A 199 -8.31 -6.03 19.75
CA LEU A 199 -9.09 -6.09 20.99
C LEU A 199 -10.29 -5.15 20.96
N ILE A 200 -10.14 -3.92 20.45
CA ILE A 200 -11.26 -2.98 20.29
C ILE A 200 -12.32 -3.56 19.35
N LEU A 201 -11.91 -4.18 18.23
CA LEU A 201 -12.83 -4.84 17.30
C LEU A 201 -13.59 -6.00 17.96
N VAL A 202 -12.94 -6.76 18.84
CA VAL A 202 -13.60 -7.82 19.62
C VAL A 202 -14.58 -7.22 20.62
N ALA A 203 -14.23 -6.12 21.28
CA ALA A 203 -15.13 -5.46 22.21
C ALA A 203 -16.40 -4.93 21.52
N ARG A 204 -16.24 -4.32 20.34
CA ARG A 204 -17.35 -3.89 19.48
C ARG A 204 -18.26 -5.05 19.08
N GLU A 205 -17.68 -6.21 18.76
CA GLU A 205 -18.42 -7.43 18.44
C GLU A 205 -19.24 -7.94 19.64
N LEU A 206 -18.69 -7.81 20.85
CA LEU A 206 -19.33 -8.17 22.11
C LEU A 206 -20.28 -7.09 22.64
N LYS A 207 -20.53 -6.02 21.86
CA LYS A 207 -21.38 -4.88 22.22
C LYS A 207 -20.95 -4.19 23.53
N ILE A 208 -19.65 -4.22 23.82
CA ILE A 208 -19.06 -3.45 24.92
C ILE A 208 -18.80 -2.03 24.40
N ASP A 209 -19.23 -1.03 25.16
CA ASP A 209 -18.98 0.37 24.84
C ASP A 209 -17.49 0.68 24.87
N ILE A 210 -17.00 1.16 23.73
CA ILE A 210 -15.57 1.43 23.52
C ILE A 210 -15.10 2.61 24.40
N ASP A 211 -16.01 3.52 24.72
CA ASP A 211 -15.75 4.68 25.58
C ASP A 211 -15.39 4.25 27.01
N ASN A 212 -15.86 3.08 27.47
CA ASN A 212 -15.49 2.50 28.77
C ASN A 212 -14.11 1.78 28.74
N LEU A 213 -13.58 1.49 27.54
CA LEU A 213 -12.33 0.75 27.35
C LEU A 213 -11.11 1.66 27.21
N ILE A 214 -11.37 2.91 26.82
CA ILE A 214 -10.36 3.91 26.57
C ILE A 214 -10.29 4.76 27.84
N PRO A 215 -9.15 4.83 28.54
CA PRO A 215 -8.98 5.82 29.59
C PRO A 215 -9.24 7.21 28.99
N SER A 216 -10.28 7.87 29.49
CA SER A 216 -10.45 9.30 29.31
C SER A 216 -9.33 9.96 30.08
N ASP A 217 -8.20 10.25 29.41
CA ASP A 217 -7.24 11.24 29.89
C ASP A 217 -7.90 12.62 29.76
N GLU A 218 -8.91 12.84 30.60
CA GLU A 218 -9.48 14.15 30.88
C GLU A 218 -9.96 14.10 32.34
N LYS A 219 -9.01 14.30 33.24
CA LYS A 219 -9.16 14.95 34.56
C LYS A 219 -7.79 15.07 35.24
N ASN A 220 -6.98 16.02 34.76
CA ASN A 220 -6.43 17.16 35.51
C ASN A 220 -5.35 17.86 34.68
#